data_AF-A0A1F9X913-F1
#
_entry.id   AF-A0A1F9X913-F1
#
_cell.length_a   1.000
_cell.length_b   1.000
_cell.length_c   1.000
_cell.angle_alpha   90.00
_cell.angle_beta   90.00
_cell.angle_gamma   90.00
#
_symmetry.space_group_name_H-M   'P 1'
#
loop_
_entity.id
_entity.type
_entity.pdbx_description
1 polymer ?
#
loop_
_entity_poly.entity_id
_entity_poly.type
_entity_poly.pdbx_seq_one_letter_code
_entity_poly.pdbx_strand_id
1 'polypeptide(L)'
;MFAHNFYLQLASETGVPCLLVFIYLIVFIYKKMTNPFLKTGFLAILIQNIFEYNLFILANGILFWSIAAYAIKPTGVSVHSYLEPETKPILLRFALILLLIIYSNGVYKVYLSTNYYNQAEIYFKDKNLELAQNYLDKTIKTKPDFWQAYYKLSAVRIEQFKGTRFKSYLYEALTASEKTKSHNPYFKYYYAKKSH
;
A
#
# COMPACT_ATOMS: atom_id res chain seq x y z
N MET A 1 2.01 -0.59 18.99
CA MET A 1 2.36 0.80 18.62
C MET A 1 2.88 0.75 17.19
N PHE A 2 2.16 1.35 16.23
CA PHE A 2 2.66 1.45 14.85
C PHE A 2 3.86 2.40 14.84
N ALA A 3 4.97 1.97 14.25
CA ALA A 3 6.14 2.81 14.11
C ALA A 3 5.76 4.07 13.31
N HIS A 4 5.84 5.24 13.96
CA HIS A 4 5.57 6.56 13.35
C HIS A 4 6.70 7.02 12.41
N ASN A 5 7.46 6.09 11.84
CA ASN A 5 8.64 6.39 11.04
C ASN A 5 8.80 5.34 9.92
N PHE A 6 8.93 5.83 8.69
CA PHE A 6 9.03 5.00 7.49
C PHE A 6 10.22 4.03 7.52
N TYR A 7 11.38 4.46 8.07
CA TYR A 7 12.57 3.63 8.15
C TYR A 7 12.41 2.47 9.14
N LEU A 8 11.71 2.69 10.26
CA LEU A 8 11.40 1.64 11.23
C LEU A 8 10.41 0.63 10.65
N GLN A 9 9.43 1.08 9.87
CA GLN A 9 8.51 0.19 9.17
C GLN A 9 9.24 -0.62 8.10
N LEU A 10 10.07 0.01 7.27
CA LEU A 10 10.88 -0.67 6.26
C LEU A 10 11.73 -1.76 6.93
N ALA A 11 12.42 -1.45 8.03
CA ALA A 11 13.18 -2.44 8.78
C ALA A 11 12.31 -3.58 9.34
N SER A 12 11.08 -3.29 9.78
CA SER A 12 10.17 -4.30 10.31
C SER A 12 9.58 -5.22 9.22
N GLU A 13 9.41 -4.71 8.01
CA GLU A 13 8.79 -5.44 6.89
C GLU A 13 9.81 -6.22 6.06
N THR A 14 10.98 -5.64 5.81
CA THR A 14 12.01 -6.21 4.91
C THR A 14 13.27 -6.66 5.65
N GLY A 15 13.37 -6.38 6.96
CA GLY A 15 14.49 -6.74 7.81
C GLY A 15 15.62 -5.70 7.82
N VAL A 16 16.41 -5.74 8.90
CA VAL A 16 17.57 -4.84 9.11
C VAL A 16 18.58 -4.86 7.95
N PRO A 17 18.92 -6.01 7.33
CA PRO A 17 19.86 -6.02 6.20
C PRO A 17 19.37 -5.21 5.00
N CYS A 18 18.07 -5.24 4.70
CA CYS A 18 17.48 -4.50 3.59
C CYS A 18 17.50 -2.99 3.87
N LEU A 19 17.22 -2.58 5.11
CA LEU A 19 17.37 -1.19 5.54
C LEU A 19 18.82 -0.69 5.36
N LEU A 20 19.82 -1.49 5.72
CA LEU A 20 21.24 -1.11 5.57
C LEU A 20 21.63 -0.91 4.10
N VAL A 21 21.17 -1.79 3.19
CA VAL A 21 21.38 -1.62 1.74
C VAL A 21 20.70 -0.35 1.23
N PHE A 22 19.48 -0.07 1.71
CA PHE A 22 18.75 1.13 1.34
C PHE A 22 19.46 2.42 1.81
N ILE A 23 19.94 2.46 3.07
CA ILE A 23 20.73 3.58 3.60
C ILE A 23 22.03 3.75 2.80
N TYR A 24 22.71 2.65 2.47
CA TYR A 24 23.91 2.68 1.63
C TYR A 24 23.63 3.31 0.26
N LEU A 25 22.52 2.92 -0.40
CA LEU A 25 22.10 3.49 -1.68
C LEU A 25 21.81 5.00 -1.58
N ILE A 26 21.14 5.44 -0.51
CA ILE A 26 20.87 6.86 -0.25
C ILE A 26 22.20 7.63 -0.14
N VAL A 27 23.15 7.14 0.66
CA VAL A 27 24.46 7.79 0.84
C VAL A 27 25.25 7.79 -0.47
N PHE A 28 25.20 6.70 -1.23
CA PHE A 28 25.85 6.60 -2.53
C PHE A 28 25.31 7.62 -3.53
N ILE A 29 23.98 7.74 -3.65
CA ILE A 29 23.32 8.73 -4.52
C ILE A 29 23.67 10.15 -4.05
N TYR A 30 23.58 10.42 -2.74
CA TYR A 30 23.91 11.73 -2.17
C TYR A 30 25.35 12.15 -2.49
N LYS A 31 26.32 11.22 -2.39
CA LYS A 31 27.72 11.49 -2.74
C LYS A 31 27.92 11.77 -4.23
N LYS A 32 27.16 11.11 -5.12
CA LYS A 32 27.23 11.31 -6.58
C LYS A 32 26.56 12.60 -7.06
N MET A 33 25.67 13.20 -6.28
CA MET A 33 25.07 14.48 -6.63
C MET A 33 26.13 15.60 -6.62
N THR A 34 26.17 16.41 -7.66
CA THR A 34 27.07 17.58 -7.75
C THR A 34 26.34 18.90 -7.47
N ASN A 35 25.05 18.96 -7.79
CA ASN A 35 24.24 20.15 -7.61
C ASN A 35 23.85 20.34 -6.12
N PRO A 36 24.28 21.45 -5.47
CA PRO A 36 24.02 21.69 -4.05
C PRO A 36 22.53 21.85 -3.73
N PHE A 37 21.73 22.40 -4.65
CA PHE A 37 20.29 22.59 -4.45
C PHE A 37 19.52 21.28 -4.48
N LEU A 38 19.93 20.35 -5.35
CA LEU A 38 19.35 19.01 -5.35
C LEU A 38 19.78 18.20 -4.12
N LYS A 39 21.00 18.41 -3.61
CA LYS A 39 21.44 17.81 -2.34
C LYS A 39 20.59 18.29 -1.16
N THR A 40 20.30 19.58 -1.08
CA THR A 40 19.50 20.15 0.02
C THR A 40 18.04 19.67 -0.07
N GLY A 41 17.45 19.63 -1.27
CA GLY A 41 16.10 19.08 -1.45
C GLY A 41 16.04 17.59 -1.11
N PHE A 42 17.02 16.80 -1.56
CA PHE A 42 17.12 15.38 -1.24
C PHE A 42 17.30 15.13 0.27
N LEU A 43 18.14 15.92 0.95
CA LEU A 43 18.33 15.83 2.40
C LEU A 43 17.05 16.22 3.17
N ALA A 44 16.35 17.29 2.74
CA ALA A 44 15.09 17.71 3.34
C ALA A 44 14.03 16.60 3.26
N ILE A 45 13.96 15.88 2.14
CA ILE A 45 13.07 14.72 1.96
C ILE A 45 13.43 13.58 2.92
N LEU A 46 14.72 13.27 3.08
CA LEU A 46 15.16 12.23 4.02
C LEU A 46 14.80 12.58 5.47
N ILE A 47 14.99 13.84 5.85
CA ILE A 47 14.63 14.34 7.18
C ILE A 47 13.12 14.31 7.38
N GLN A 48 12.32 14.74 6.39
CA GLN A 48 10.86 14.70 6.48
C GLN A 48 10.33 13.27 6.68
N ASN A 49 10.92 12.27 6.00
CA ASN A 49 10.56 10.85 6.14
C ASN A 49 10.85 10.25 7.52
N ILE A 50 11.61 10.94 8.38
CA ILE A 50 11.79 10.56 9.79
C ILE A 50 10.52 10.86 10.60
N PHE A 51 9.76 11.89 10.20
CA PHE A 51 8.68 12.47 11.01
C PHE A 51 7.26 12.19 10.49
N GLU A 52 7.08 11.86 9.20
CA GLU A 52 5.73 11.72 8.62
C GLU A 52 5.49 10.42 7.82
N TYR A 53 4.29 9.87 7.99
CA TYR A 53 3.80 8.64 7.38
C TYR A 53 3.02 8.86 6.07
N ASN A 54 2.54 10.09 5.81
CA ASN A 54 1.53 10.35 4.80
C ASN A 54 2.16 10.78 3.46
N LEU A 55 2.08 9.92 2.44
CA LEU A 55 2.70 10.11 1.10
C LEU A 55 2.29 11.42 0.38
N PHE A 56 1.17 12.03 0.77
CA PHE A 56 0.71 13.30 0.18
C PHE A 56 1.65 14.47 0.48
N ILE A 57 2.25 14.52 1.67
CA ILE A 57 3.20 15.57 2.03
C ILE A 57 4.53 15.34 1.31
N LEU A 58 4.89 14.07 1.07
CA LEU A 58 6.08 13.70 0.30
C LEU A 58 5.99 14.20 -1.15
N ALA A 59 4.86 13.97 -1.82
CA ALA A 59 4.63 14.46 -3.18
C ALA A 59 4.65 16.00 -3.25
N ASN A 60 4.01 16.67 -2.28
CA ASN A 60 3.97 18.12 -2.19
C ASN A 60 5.33 18.74 -1.81
N GLY A 61 6.11 18.06 -0.97
CA GLY A 61 7.47 18.48 -0.61
C GLY A 61 8.44 18.35 -1.79
N ILE A 62 8.36 17.26 -2.55
CA ILE A 62 9.13 17.08 -3.79
C ILE A 62 8.75 18.18 -4.79
N LEU A 63 7.46 18.43 -4.98
CA LEU A 63 6.97 19.47 -5.87
C LEU A 63 7.44 20.86 -5.43
N PHE A 64 7.27 21.19 -4.14
CA PHE A 64 7.66 22.48 -3.55
C PHE A 64 9.16 22.73 -3.67
N TRP A 65 10.00 21.79 -3.27
CA TRP A 65 11.46 21.93 -3.34
C TRP A 65 11.98 21.91 -4.78
N SER A 66 11.31 21.19 -5.70
CA SER A 66 11.64 21.23 -7.14
C SER A 66 11.30 22.57 -7.77
N ILE A 67 10.15 23.16 -7.42
CA ILE A 67 9.74 24.49 -7.87
C ILE A 67 10.67 25.56 -7.26
N ALA A 68 10.98 25.48 -5.97
CA ALA A 68 11.90 26.41 -5.31
C ALA A 68 13.31 26.34 -5.90
N ALA A 69 13.83 25.14 -6.17
CA ALA A 69 15.14 24.96 -6.81
C ALA A 69 15.15 25.48 -8.26
N TYR A 70 14.04 25.37 -8.99
CA TYR A 70 13.91 25.94 -10.33
C TYR A 70 13.80 27.47 -10.31
N ALA A 71 13.09 28.02 -9.33
CA ALA A 71 12.87 29.46 -9.17
C ALA A 71 14.14 30.21 -8.73
N ILE A 72 15.03 29.58 -7.96
CA ILE A 72 16.29 30.17 -7.45
C ILE A 72 17.46 29.94 -8.43
N LYS A 73 17.19 29.89 -9.74
CA LYS A 73 18.25 29.77 -10.76
C LYS A 73 19.18 30.99 -10.65
N PRO A 74 20.49 30.84 -10.35
CA PRO A 74 21.41 31.95 -10.49
C PRO A 74 21.53 32.26 -11.98
N THR A 75 21.08 33.44 -12.39
CA THR A 75 21.38 34.01 -13.70
C THR A 75 22.89 34.09 -13.84
N GLY A 76 23.51 33.12 -14.53
CA GLY A 76 24.93 33.22 -14.91
C GLY A 76 25.78 31.95 -14.81
N VAL A 77 25.26 30.80 -14.35
CA VAL A 77 26.04 29.56 -14.36
C VAL A 77 25.56 28.66 -15.50
N SER A 78 26.38 28.53 -16.54
CA SER A 78 26.25 27.46 -17.54
C SER A 78 26.47 26.12 -16.84
N VAL A 79 25.36 25.48 -16.45
CA VAL A 79 25.39 24.12 -15.94
C VAL A 79 25.73 23.21 -17.11
N HIS A 80 27.02 22.93 -17.32
CA HIS A 80 27.39 21.72 -18.05
C HIS A 80 27.00 20.52 -17.20
N SER A 81 25.79 20.03 -17.50
CA SER A 81 25.21 18.84 -16.92
C SER A 81 25.94 17.60 -17.43
N TYR A 82 27.09 17.29 -16.86
CA TYR A 82 27.75 16.00 -17.02
C TYR A 82 27.02 14.95 -16.16
N LEU A 83 25.77 14.66 -16.53
CA LEU A 83 25.17 13.34 -16.30
C LEU A 83 25.19 12.69 -17.67
N GLU A 84 26.10 11.72 -17.85
CA GLU A 84 26.31 11.02 -19.11
C GLU A 84 24.98 10.65 -19.79
N PRO A 85 24.86 10.88 -21.11
CA PRO A 85 23.60 10.69 -21.83
C PRO A 85 23.06 9.26 -21.77
N GLU A 86 23.88 8.27 -21.41
CA GLU A 86 23.48 6.86 -21.38
C GLU A 86 22.65 6.45 -20.16
N THR A 87 22.77 7.12 -18.99
CA THR A 87 22.10 6.67 -17.75
C THR A 87 20.69 7.24 -17.56
N LYS A 88 20.33 8.31 -18.29
CA LYS A 88 19.02 8.99 -18.20
C LYS A 88 17.81 8.10 -18.57
N PRO A 89 17.82 7.34 -19.70
CA PRO A 89 16.68 6.50 -20.04
C PRO A 89 16.51 5.32 -19.07
N ILE A 90 17.60 4.85 -18.46
CA ILE A 90 17.59 3.70 -17.55
C ILE A 90 16.91 4.07 -16.23
N LEU A 91 17.32 5.17 -15.59
CA LEU A 91 16.70 5.61 -14.32
C LEU A 91 15.23 5.97 -14.49
N LEU A 92 14.85 6.60 -15.61
CA LEU A 92 13.46 6.90 -15.93
C LEU A 92 12.62 5.62 -16.08
N ARG A 93 13.16 4.61 -16.78
CA ARG A 93 12.51 3.30 -16.93
C ARG A 93 12.31 2.61 -15.58
N PHE A 94 13.31 2.63 -14.70
CA PHE A 94 13.19 2.07 -13.35
C PHE A 94 12.13 2.80 -12.52
N ALA A 95 12.10 4.13 -12.55
CA ALA A 95 11.09 4.91 -11.85
C ALA A 95 9.67 4.63 -12.37
N LEU A 96 9.50 4.52 -13.69
CA LEU A 96 8.21 4.15 -14.31
C LEU A 96 7.76 2.74 -13.94
N ILE A 97 8.68 1.77 -13.93
CA ILE A 97 8.39 0.39 -13.51
C ILE A 97 7.96 0.37 -12.04
N LEU A 98 8.67 1.10 -11.17
CA LEU A 98 8.32 1.20 -9.75
C LEU A 98 6.93 1.82 -9.56
N LEU A 99 6.64 2.92 -10.26
CA LEU A 99 5.32 3.57 -10.23
C LEU A 99 4.21 2.63 -10.72
N LEU A 100 4.47 1.86 -11.79
CA LEU A 100 3.55 0.85 -12.29
C LEU A 100 3.29 -0.24 -11.24
N ILE A 101 4.32 -0.75 -10.56
CA ILE A 101 4.17 -1.75 -9.50
C ILE A 101 3.34 -1.20 -8.34
N ILE A 102 3.60 0.03 -7.90
CA ILE A 102 2.84 0.71 -6.84
C ILE A 102 1.39 0.90 -7.26
N TYR A 103 1.14 1.38 -8.48
CA TYR A 103 -0.20 1.59 -9.00
C TYR A 103 -0.97 0.26 -9.12
N SER A 104 -0.35 -0.76 -9.70
CA SER A 104 -0.96 -2.09 -9.86
C SER A 104 -1.29 -2.74 -8.51
N ASN A 105 -0.37 -2.69 -7.54
CA ASN A 105 -0.59 -3.34 -6.23
C ASN A 105 -1.47 -2.51 -5.29
N GLY A 106 -1.30 -1.19 -5.26
CA GLY A 106 -1.97 -0.31 -4.32
C GLY A 106 -3.34 0.17 -4.81
N VAL A 107 -3.43 0.61 -6.07
CA VAL A 107 -4.66 1.24 -6.59
C VAL A 107 -5.51 0.22 -7.33
N TYR A 108 -4.95 -0.47 -8.32
CA TYR A 108 -5.72 -1.35 -9.20
C TYR A 108 -6.32 -2.55 -8.45
N LYS A 109 -5.51 -3.28 -7.68
CA LYS A 109 -6.02 -4.41 -6.87
C LYS A 109 -7.06 -3.99 -5.86
N VAL A 110 -6.86 -2.86 -5.16
CA VAL A 110 -7.82 -2.34 -4.17
C VAL A 110 -9.13 -1.94 -4.83
N TYR A 111 -9.07 -1.22 -5.94
CA TYR A 111 -10.24 -0.84 -6.71
C TYR A 111 -11.01 -2.08 -7.20
N LEU A 112 -10.31 -3.04 -7.83
CA LEU A 112 -10.91 -4.24 -8.39
C LEU A 112 -11.56 -5.11 -7.30
N SER A 113 -10.86 -5.33 -6.19
CA SER A 113 -11.39 -6.11 -5.05
C SER A 113 -12.61 -5.42 -4.41
N THR A 114 -12.60 -4.10 -4.26
CA THR A 114 -13.76 -3.33 -3.77
C THR A 114 -14.95 -3.45 -4.72
N ASN A 115 -14.71 -3.39 -6.02
CA ASN A 115 -15.78 -3.54 -7.01
C ASN A 115 -16.42 -4.93 -6.95
N TYR A 116 -15.62 -6.00 -6.89
CA TYR A 116 -16.13 -7.36 -6.71
C TYR A 116 -16.90 -7.53 -5.40
N TYR A 117 -16.40 -6.95 -4.29
CA TYR A 117 -17.11 -6.96 -3.01
C TYR A 117 -18.49 -6.28 -3.11
N ASN A 118 -18.56 -5.11 -3.75
CA ASN A 118 -19.83 -4.39 -3.92
C ASN A 118 -20.83 -5.20 -4.76
N GLN A 119 -20.38 -5.85 -5.83
CA GLN A 119 -21.22 -6.75 -6.62
C GLN A 119 -21.74 -7.91 -5.77
N ALA A 120 -20.87 -8.53 -4.96
CA ALA A 120 -21.30 -9.58 -4.03
C ALA A 120 -22.36 -9.10 -3.05
N GLU A 121 -22.26 -7.86 -2.53
CA GLU A 121 -23.28 -7.30 -1.64
C GLU A 121 -24.62 -7.09 -2.33
N ILE A 122 -24.62 -6.67 -3.60
CA ILE A 122 -25.83 -6.54 -4.41
C ILE A 122 -26.49 -7.91 -4.58
N TYR A 123 -25.74 -8.91 -5.07
CA TYR A 123 -26.27 -10.27 -5.23
C TYR A 123 -26.72 -10.91 -3.93
N PHE A 124 -26.04 -10.63 -2.81
CA PHE A 124 -26.46 -11.10 -1.50
C PHE A 124 -27.81 -10.49 -1.08
N LYS A 125 -28.01 -9.19 -1.31
CA LYS A 125 -29.31 -8.52 -1.08
C LYS A 125 -30.41 -9.09 -1.97
N ASP A 126 -30.08 -9.42 -3.21
CA ASP A 126 -30.98 -10.07 -4.17
C ASP A 126 -31.19 -11.57 -3.88
N LYS A 127 -30.64 -12.09 -2.77
CA LYS A 127 -30.67 -13.50 -2.35
C LYS A 127 -30.04 -14.48 -3.36
N ASN A 128 -29.28 -13.99 -4.33
CA ASN A 128 -28.49 -14.82 -5.22
C ASN A 128 -27.16 -15.20 -4.55
N LEU A 129 -27.24 -16.21 -3.67
CA LEU A 129 -26.12 -16.63 -2.81
C LEU A 129 -24.94 -17.21 -3.61
N GLU A 130 -25.21 -17.83 -4.76
CA GLU A 130 -24.16 -18.42 -5.61
C GLU A 130 -23.31 -17.34 -6.29
N LEU A 131 -23.95 -16.33 -6.89
CA LEU A 131 -23.22 -15.20 -7.47
C LEU A 131 -22.52 -14.38 -6.40
N ALA A 132 -23.17 -14.17 -5.25
CA ALA A 132 -22.55 -13.49 -4.12
C ALA A 132 -21.24 -14.20 -3.69
N GLN A 133 -21.28 -15.52 -3.54
CA GLN A 133 -20.09 -16.32 -3.23
C GLN A 133 -19.00 -16.16 -4.32
N ASN A 134 -19.35 -16.30 -5.59
CA ASN A 134 -18.38 -16.21 -6.69
C ASN A 134 -17.64 -14.85 -6.68
N TYR A 135 -18.35 -13.74 -6.48
CA TYR A 135 -17.73 -12.43 -6.39
C TYR A 135 -16.90 -12.23 -5.11
N LEU A 136 -17.28 -12.85 -4.00
CA LEU A 136 -16.44 -12.87 -2.79
C LEU A 136 -15.15 -13.68 -3.00
N ASP A 137 -15.23 -14.83 -3.69
CA ASP A 137 -14.06 -15.63 -4.03
C ASP A 137 -13.10 -14.85 -4.95
N LYS A 138 -13.63 -14.10 -5.92
CA LYS A 138 -12.83 -13.17 -6.74
C LYS A 138 -12.18 -12.07 -5.88
N THR A 139 -12.93 -11.50 -4.93
CA THR A 139 -12.40 -10.49 -4.00
C THR A 139 -11.21 -11.04 -3.21
N ILE A 140 -11.38 -12.22 -2.61
CA ILE A 140 -10.35 -12.91 -1.81
C ILE A 140 -9.14 -13.29 -2.67
N LYS A 141 -9.36 -13.73 -3.91
CA LYS A 141 -8.27 -14.05 -4.85
C LYS A 141 -7.46 -12.81 -5.23
N THR A 142 -8.11 -11.66 -5.42
CA THR A 142 -7.43 -10.40 -5.74
C THR A 142 -6.75 -9.79 -4.52
N LYS A 143 -7.40 -9.85 -3.35
CA LYS A 143 -6.93 -9.27 -2.09
C LYS A 143 -7.20 -10.25 -0.92
N PRO A 144 -6.26 -11.14 -0.60
CA PRO A 144 -6.44 -12.18 0.43
C PRO A 144 -6.65 -11.66 1.86
N ASP A 145 -6.25 -10.41 2.13
CA ASP A 145 -6.37 -9.72 3.42
C ASP A 145 -7.67 -8.89 3.54
N PHE A 146 -8.58 -8.96 2.58
CA PHE A 146 -9.85 -8.24 2.59
C PHE A 146 -10.84 -8.85 3.60
N TRP A 147 -10.69 -8.49 4.88
CA TRP A 147 -11.44 -9.10 5.99
C TRP A 147 -12.96 -9.00 5.85
N GLN A 148 -13.50 -7.93 5.24
CA GLN A 148 -14.94 -7.79 5.00
C GLN A 148 -15.48 -8.85 4.04
N ALA A 149 -14.65 -9.32 3.09
CA ALA A 149 -15.06 -10.37 2.15
C ALA A 149 -15.29 -11.69 2.89
N TYR A 150 -14.39 -12.07 3.81
CA TYR A 150 -14.59 -13.24 4.66
C TYR A 150 -15.80 -13.09 5.59
N TYR A 151 -16.03 -11.88 6.12
CA TYR A 151 -17.19 -11.61 6.97
C TYR A 151 -18.49 -11.84 6.20
N LYS A 152 -18.56 -11.29 4.98
CA LYS A 152 -19.72 -11.46 4.10
C LYS A 152 -19.87 -12.92 3.66
N LEU A 153 -18.77 -13.62 3.38
CA LEU A 153 -18.78 -15.03 3.01
C LEU A 153 -19.35 -15.89 4.14
N SER A 154 -18.99 -15.61 5.39
CA SER A 154 -19.58 -16.26 6.57
C SER A 154 -21.10 -16.07 6.61
N ALA A 155 -21.59 -14.86 6.35
CA ALA A 155 -23.03 -14.59 6.26
C ALA A 155 -23.71 -15.35 5.09
N VAL A 156 -23.08 -15.39 3.91
CA VAL A 156 -23.56 -16.18 2.75
C VAL A 156 -23.72 -17.66 3.13
N ARG A 157 -22.72 -18.24 3.81
CA ARG A 157 -22.76 -19.63 4.26
C ARG A 157 -23.87 -19.90 5.28
N ILE A 158 -24.09 -18.96 6.21
CA ILE A 158 -25.20 -19.07 7.17
C ILE A 158 -26.55 -19.07 6.45
N GLU A 159 -26.74 -18.21 5.45
CA GLU A 159 -27.98 -18.19 4.64
C GLU A 159 -28.14 -19.48 3.82
N GLN A 160 -27.07 -20.01 3.23
CA GLN A 160 -27.10 -21.30 2.54
C GLN A 160 -27.46 -22.45 3.50
N PHE A 161 -26.94 -22.43 4.73
CA PHE A 161 -27.35 -23.39 5.77
C PHE A 161 -28.82 -23.26 6.12
N LYS A 162 -29.36 -22.04 6.26
CA LYS A 162 -30.79 -21.84 6.55
C LYS A 162 -31.67 -22.45 5.46
N GLY A 163 -31.29 -22.31 4.19
CA GLY A 163 -32.03 -22.85 3.04
C GLY A 163 -31.88 -24.36 2.84
N THR A 164 -30.68 -24.92 3.08
CA THR A 164 -30.35 -26.32 2.73
C THR A 164 -30.25 -27.26 3.92
N ARG A 165 -29.98 -26.71 5.12
CA ARG A 165 -29.65 -27.44 6.35
C ARG A 165 -28.38 -28.30 6.30
N PHE A 166 -27.52 -28.14 5.28
CA PHE A 166 -26.25 -28.85 5.21
C PHE A 166 -25.22 -28.29 6.20
N LYS A 167 -24.75 -29.15 7.12
CA LYS A 167 -23.78 -28.77 8.16
C LYS A 167 -22.43 -28.28 7.61
N SER A 168 -22.03 -28.70 6.41
CA SER A 168 -20.81 -28.22 5.73
C SER A 168 -20.74 -26.69 5.70
N TYR A 169 -21.87 -26.03 5.41
CA TYR A 169 -21.94 -24.58 5.37
C TYR A 169 -21.68 -23.93 6.74
N LEU A 170 -22.03 -24.57 7.86
CA LEU A 170 -21.67 -24.03 9.17
C LEU A 170 -20.16 -24.10 9.43
N TYR A 171 -19.50 -25.18 9.02
CA TYR A 171 -18.04 -25.31 9.13
C TYR A 171 -17.33 -24.27 8.26
N GLU A 172 -17.81 -24.06 7.04
CA GLU A 172 -17.29 -23.02 6.16
C GLU A 172 -17.54 -21.61 6.70
N ALA A 173 -18.71 -21.36 7.29
CA ALA A 173 -19.03 -20.08 7.94
C ALA A 173 -18.09 -19.79 9.12
N LEU A 174 -17.80 -20.81 9.94
CA LEU A 174 -16.87 -20.72 11.06
C LEU A 174 -15.46 -20.41 10.55
N THR A 175 -14.99 -21.16 9.55
CA THR A 175 -13.68 -20.95 8.93
C THR A 175 -13.55 -19.52 8.37
N ALA A 176 -14.58 -19.03 7.70
CA ALA A 176 -14.60 -17.67 7.19
C ALA A 176 -14.58 -16.63 8.33
N SER A 177 -15.30 -16.87 9.42
CA SER A 177 -15.30 -15.99 10.60
C SER A 177 -13.93 -15.94 11.29
N GLU A 178 -13.23 -17.07 11.38
CA GLU A 178 -11.85 -17.12 11.88
C GLU A 178 -10.89 -16.29 11.00
N LYS A 179 -11.03 -16.39 9.67
CA LYS A 179 -10.28 -15.56 8.73
C LYS A 179 -10.63 -14.08 8.84
N THR A 180 -11.90 -13.74 9.07
CA THR A 180 -12.30 -12.36 9.37
C THR A 180 -11.54 -11.86 10.59
N LYS A 181 -11.48 -12.65 11.66
CA LYS A 181 -10.75 -12.29 12.89
C LYS A 181 -9.25 -12.13 12.65
N SER A 182 -8.63 -13.01 11.86
CA SER A 182 -7.17 -12.96 11.60
C SER A 182 -6.78 -11.75 10.75
N HIS A 183 -7.61 -11.37 9.79
CA HIS A 183 -7.31 -10.28 8.85
C HIS A 183 -7.88 -8.92 9.27
N ASN A 184 -8.81 -8.86 10.23
CA ASN A 184 -9.40 -7.59 10.65
C ASN A 184 -8.45 -6.84 11.61
N PRO A 185 -7.87 -5.69 11.19
CA PRO A 185 -6.93 -4.93 12.01
C PRO A 185 -7.58 -4.35 13.28
N TYR A 186 -8.91 -4.20 13.28
CA TYR A 186 -9.66 -3.63 14.39
C TYR A 186 -10.13 -4.68 15.41
N PHE A 187 -9.96 -5.98 15.12
CA PHE A 187 -10.48 -7.04 15.99
C PHE A 187 -9.96 -6.89 17.43
N LYS A 188 -8.65 -6.70 17.61
CA LYS A 188 -8.07 -6.53 18.96
C LYS A 188 -8.63 -5.31 19.70
N TYR A 189 -8.92 -4.22 18.98
CA TYR A 189 -9.41 -2.97 19.57
C TYR A 189 -10.84 -3.11 20.11
N TYR A 190 -11.74 -3.74 19.34
CA TYR A 190 -13.15 -3.89 19.75
C TYR A 190 -13.33 -4.84 20.94
N TYR A 191 -12.51 -5.88 21.05
CA TYR A 191 -12.63 -6.87 22.13
C TYR A 191 -11.86 -6.49 23.40
N ALA A 192 -10.80 -5.68 23.32
CA ALA A 192 -10.12 -5.15 24.50
C ALA A 192 -11.00 -4.15 25.30
N LYS A 193 -11.93 -3.46 24.63
CA LYS A 193 -12.83 -2.48 25.27
C LYS A 193 -14.01 -3.13 26.01
N LYS A 194 -14.27 -4.42 25.80
CA LYS A 194 -15.36 -5.17 26.47
C LYS A 194 -14.91 -5.88 27.75
N SER A 195 -13.62 -5.92 28.03
CA SER A 195 -13.02 -6.59 29.19
C SER A 195 -12.69 -5.65 30.36
N HIS A 196 -13.20 -4.41 30.33
CA HIS A 196 -13.13 -3.41 31.39
C HIS A 196 -14.53 -2.93 31.71
#